data_AF-A0A0D0GR52-F1
#
_entry.id   AF-A0A0D0GR52-F1
#
_cell.length_a   1.000
_cell.length_b   1.000
_cell.length_c   1.000
_cell.angle_alpha   90.00
_cell.angle_beta   90.00
_cell.angle_gamma   90.00
#
_symmetry.space_group_name_H-M   'P 1'
#
loop_
_entity.id
_entity.type
_entity.pdbx_description
1 polymer ?
#
loop_
_entity_poly.entity_id
_entity_poly.type
_entity_poly.pdbx_seq_one_letter_code
_entity_poly.pdbx_strand_id
1 'polypeptide(L)' 'MKNGSVLTCEKEDYHGFFTRPFNWEDTIIKFLRLSSGVIGREVQEEIINHVKVLEELEDMKHFAEILSKKIR' A
#
# COMPACT_ATOMS: atom_id res chain seq x y z
N MET A 1 -11.33 -9.66 -31.94
CA MET A 1 -12.75 -9.28 -32.12
C MET A 1 -13.44 -10.34 -32.98
N LYS A 2 -14.77 -10.49 -32.90
CA LYS A 2 -15.51 -11.55 -33.64
C LYS A 2 -15.41 -11.45 -35.18
N ASN A 3 -14.87 -10.35 -35.70
CA ASN A 3 -14.59 -10.07 -37.11
C ASN A 3 -13.12 -10.32 -37.53
N GLY A 4 -12.31 -10.98 -36.69
CA GLY A 4 -10.89 -11.21 -36.98
C GLY A 4 -9.96 -10.04 -36.69
N SER A 5 -10.48 -8.88 -36.26
CA SER A 5 -9.63 -7.74 -35.87
C SER A 5 -8.91 -8.01 -34.54
N VAL A 6 -7.65 -7.62 -34.49
CA VAL A 6 -6.81 -7.63 -33.28
C VAL A 6 -6.56 -6.18 -32.86
N LEU A 7 -6.78 -5.90 -31.58
CA LEU A 7 -6.40 -4.63 -30.97
C LEU A 7 -5.20 -4.89 -30.06
N THR A 8 -4.14 -4.11 -30.25
CA THR A 8 -2.96 -4.11 -29.38
C THR A 8 -2.93 -2.82 -28.58
N CYS A 9 -2.47 -2.91 -27.33
CA CYS A 9 -2.22 -1.75 -26.47
C CYS A 9 -0.83 -1.94 -25.86
N GLU A 10 0.00 -0.91 -26.01
CA GLU A 10 1.28 -0.82 -25.34
C GLU A 10 1.16 0.24 -24.24
N LYS A 11 1.76 -0.04 -23.08
CA LYS A 11 1.68 0.82 -21.91
C LYS A 11 3.06 0.96 -21.29
N GLU A 12 3.71 2.08 -21.58
CA GLU A 12 5.06 2.41 -21.10
C GLU A 12 5.06 3.03 -19.69
N ASP A 13 3.91 3.54 -19.23
CA ASP A 13 3.73 4.17 -17.92
C ASP A 13 2.37 3.81 -17.30
N TYR A 14 2.31 3.73 -15.97
CA TYR A 14 1.09 3.57 -15.20
C TYR A 14 1.20 4.25 -13.85
N HIS A 15 0.06 4.63 -13.28
CA HIS A 15 0.02 5.22 -11.95
C HIS A 15 0.56 4.26 -10.88
N GLY A 16 1.63 4.67 -10.18
CA GLY A 16 2.42 3.84 -9.29
C GLY A 16 3.73 3.31 -9.89
N PHE A 17 4.02 3.61 -11.16
CA PHE A 17 5.32 3.36 -11.79
C PHE A 17 6.32 4.46 -11.42
N PHE A 18 7.62 4.24 -11.61
CA PHE A 18 8.64 5.19 -11.12
C PHE A 18 8.60 6.55 -11.83
N THR A 19 8.11 6.63 -13.08
CA THR A 19 7.90 7.90 -13.80
C THR A 19 6.61 8.61 -13.41
N ARG A 20 5.66 7.90 -12.77
CA ARG A 20 4.40 8.44 -12.25
C ARG A 20 4.05 7.78 -10.91
N PRO A 21 4.84 8.05 -9.86
CA PRO A 21 4.70 7.36 -8.59
C PRO A 21 3.35 7.67 -7.95
N PHE A 22 2.94 6.80 -7.03
CA PHE A 22 1.82 7.10 -6.16
C PHE A 22 2.13 8.32 -5.30
N ASN A 23 1.12 9.16 -5.08
CA ASN A 23 1.20 10.10 -3.96
C ASN A 23 0.92 9.33 -2.64
N TRP A 24 0.97 10.05 -1.53
CA TRP A 24 0.81 9.42 -0.23
C TRP A 24 -0.61 8.89 0.03
N GLU A 25 -1.62 9.59 -0.47
CA GLU A 25 -3.02 9.15 -0.38
C GLU A 25 -3.25 7.84 -1.15
N ASP A 26 -2.75 7.75 -2.38
CA ASP A 26 -2.84 6.52 -3.20
C ASP A 26 -2.12 5.35 -2.52
N THR A 27 -0.97 5.63 -1.90
CA THR A 27 -0.18 4.63 -1.16
C THR A 27 -0.93 4.12 0.07
N ILE A 28 -1.54 5.03 0.84
CA ILE A 28 -2.37 4.69 2.00
C ILE A 28 -3.59 3.87 1.56
N ILE A 29 -4.33 4.31 0.55
CA ILE A 29 -5.50 3.57 0.03
C ILE A 29 -5.11 2.15 -0.39
N LYS A 30 -3.99 2.01 -1.10
CA LYS A 30 -3.48 0.70 -1.52
C LYS A 30 -3.11 -0.17 -0.31
N PHE A 31 -2.42 0.38 0.68
CA PHE A 31 -2.06 -0.34 1.91
C PHE A 31 -3.29 -0.82 2.68
N LEU A 32 -4.27 0.07 2.90
CA LEU A 32 -5.53 -0.24 3.59
C LEU A 32 -6.27 -1.40 2.90
N ARG A 33 -6.35 -1.37 1.57
CA ARG A 33 -6.99 -2.43 0.79
C ARG A 33 -6.26 -3.77 0.96
N LEU A 34 -4.94 -3.77 0.80
CA LEU A 34 -4.12 -4.98 0.87
C LEU A 34 -4.10 -5.61 2.27
N SER A 35 -4.20 -4.80 3.31
CA SER A 35 -4.10 -5.27 4.70
C SER A 35 -5.46 -5.56 5.35
N SER A 36 -6.59 -5.23 4.71
CA SER A 36 -7.94 -5.33 5.29
C SER A 36 -8.36 -6.74 5.73
N GLY A 37 -7.80 -7.79 5.14
CA GLY A 37 -8.03 -9.18 5.53
C GLY A 37 -6.92 -9.78 6.41
N VAL A 38 -5.92 -8.99 6.80
CA VAL A 38 -4.74 -9.44 7.56
C VAL A 38 -4.71 -8.80 8.94
N ILE A 39 -5.02 -7.51 9.04
CA ILE A 39 -5.01 -6.72 10.27
C ILE A 39 -6.25 -5.82 10.35
N GLY A 40 -6.72 -5.55 11.56
CA GLY A 40 -7.86 -4.68 11.79
C GLY A 40 -7.56 -3.22 11.44
N ARG A 41 -8.61 -2.44 11.18
CA ARG A 41 -8.51 -1.03 10.75
C ARG A 41 -7.68 -0.15 11.70
N GLU A 42 -7.83 -0.35 13.00
CA GLU A 42 -7.06 0.35 14.03
C GLU A 42 -5.54 0.10 13.88
N VAL A 43 -5.15 -1.17 13.68
CA VAL A 43 -3.73 -1.55 13.48
C VAL A 43 -3.20 -0.98 12.16
N GLN A 44 -4.03 -0.92 11.12
CA GLN A 44 -3.65 -0.28 9.85
C GLN A 44 -3.32 1.20 10.05
N GLU A 45 -4.17 1.92 10.79
CA GLU A 45 -3.97 3.34 11.08
C GLU A 45 -2.76 3.59 11.97
N GLU A 46 -2.55 2.72 12.98
CA GLU A 46 -1.36 2.73 13.83
C GLU A 46 -0.08 2.62 12.98
N ILE A 47 -0.01 1.66 12.05
CA ILE A 47 1.13 1.48 11.13
C ILE A 47 1.32 2.70 10.23
N ILE A 48 0.24 3.24 9.63
CA ILE A 48 0.33 4.44 8.77
C ILE A 48 0.94 5.61 9.54
N ASN A 49 0.51 5.81 10.79
CA ASN A 49 1.01 6.90 11.62
C ASN A 49 2.49 6.72 11.98
N HIS A 50 2.92 5.50 12.36
CA HIS A 50 4.33 5.21 12.63
C HIS A 50 5.21 5.42 11.38
N VAL A 51 4.77 4.95 10.21
CA VAL A 51 5.53 5.10 8.96
C VAL A 51 5.67 6.57 8.53
N LYS A 52 4.66 7.42 8.79
CA LYS A 52 4.72 8.86 8.47
C LYS A 52 5.83 9.60 9.22
N VAL A 53 6.20 9.13 10.41
CA VAL A 53 7.22 9.74 11.28
C VAL A 53 8.33 8.75 11.62
N LEU A 54 8.64 7.84 10.68
CA LEU A 54 9.55 6.71 10.94
C LEU A 54 10.95 7.16 11.38
N GLU A 55 11.42 8.30 10.86
CA GLU A 55 12.72 8.90 11.20
C GLU A 55 12.79 9.42 12.64
N GLU A 56 11.63 9.73 13.24
CA GLU A 56 11.48 10.26 14.60
C GLU A 56 11.13 9.15 15.61
N LEU A 57 11.05 7.90 15.15
CA LEU A 57 10.52 6.81 15.94
C LEU A 57 11.54 6.29 16.96
N GLU A 58 11.30 6.54 18.24
CA GLU A 58 12.22 6.11 19.32
C GLU A 58 12.11 4.61 19.65
N ASP A 59 10.90 4.04 19.55
CA ASP A 59 10.63 2.64 19.94
C ASP A 59 10.40 1.73 18.72
N MET A 60 11.49 1.39 18.04
CA MET A 60 11.45 0.45 16.90
C MET A 60 10.96 -0.95 17.30
N LYS A 61 11.09 -1.33 18.59
CA LYS A 61 10.63 -2.63 19.07
C LYS A 61 9.10 -2.67 19.10
N HIS A 62 8.46 -1.64 19.65
CA HIS A 62 7.01 -1.50 19.62
C HIS A 62 6.46 -1.51 18.19
N PHE A 63 7.12 -0.79 17.27
CA PHE A 63 6.72 -0.82 15.86
C PHE A 63 6.81 -2.22 15.24
N ALA A 64 7.87 -2.97 15.51
CA ALA A 64 8.00 -4.36 15.06
C ALA A 64 6.91 -5.28 15.66
N GLU A 65 6.53 -5.07 16.92
CA GLU A 65 5.45 -5.81 17.58
C GLU A 65 4.10 -5.54 16.88
N ILE A 66 3.80 -4.28 16.53
CA ILE A 66 2.59 -3.92 15.76
C ILE A 66 2.56 -4.66 14.42
N LEU A 67 3.67 -4.71 13.69
CA LEU A 67 3.77 -5.38 12.39
C LEU A 67 3.55 -6.90 12.48
N SER A 68 3.74 -7.49 13.66
CA SER A 68 3.52 -8.93 13.90
C SER A 68 2.06 -9.31 14.17
N LYS A 69 1.18 -8.32 14.43
CA LYS A 69 -0.24 -8.55 14.69
C LYS A 69 -0.93 -9.17 13.47
N LYS A 70 -1.87 -10.10 13.70
CA LYS A 70 -2.75 -10.68 12.68
C LYS A 70 -4.18 -10.78 13.23
N ILE A 71 -5.18 -10.61 12.36
CA ILE A 71 -6.56 -11.02 12.64
C ILE A 71 -6.52 -12.53 12.90
N ARG A 72 -7.05 -12.96 14.05
CA ARG A 72 -7.22 -14.38 14.38
C ARG A 72 -8.36 -14.98 13.58
#